data_AF-A0A7Y3F2E0-F1
#
_entry.id   AF-A0A7Y3F2E0-F1
#
_cell.length_a   1.000
_cell.length_b   1.000
_cell.length_c   1.000
_cell.angle_alpha   90.00
_cell.angle_beta   90.00
_cell.angle_gamma   90.00
#
_symmetry.space_group_name_H-M   'P 1'
#
loop_
_entity.id
_entity.type
_entity.pdbx_description
1 polymer ?
#
loop_
_entity_poly.entity_id
_entity_poly.type
_entity_poly.pdbx_seq_one_letter_code
_entity_poly.pdbx_strand_id
1 'polypeptide(L)'
;DFVKSSGDAMNVEVNQPIIESIFYKNSPLHDGAAIIENNQITATRVILPLSTERNIPLRFGLRHRAAIGITERTDAVALVLSEETGLISYINNGEFVSYKDLNDLANKIKIDLL
;
A
#
# COMPACT_ATOMS: atom_id res chain seq x y z
N ASP A 1 3.58 11.51 -8.07
CA ASP A 1 2.60 12.54 -8.54
C ASP A 1 1.39 12.00 -9.29
N PHE A 2 1.55 11.06 -10.23
CA PHE A 2 0.47 10.69 -11.16
C PHE A 2 -0.84 10.19 -10.52
N VAL A 3 -0.80 9.57 -9.33
CA VAL A 3 -2.01 9.11 -8.61
C VAL A 3 -2.49 10.08 -7.53
N LYS A 4 -1.62 10.97 -7.03
CA LYS A 4 -1.89 11.75 -5.80
C LYS A 4 -3.10 12.68 -5.96
N SER A 5 -3.36 13.18 -7.17
CA SER A 5 -4.49 14.07 -7.46
C SER A 5 -5.87 13.41 -7.35
N SER A 6 -5.93 12.07 -7.28
CA SER A 6 -7.20 11.34 -7.10
C SER A 6 -7.68 11.29 -5.66
N GLY A 7 -6.80 11.57 -4.70
CA GLY A 7 -7.09 11.49 -3.27
C GLY A 7 -7.06 12.84 -2.58
N ASP A 8 -7.13 12.81 -1.25
CA ASP A 8 -7.04 14.00 -0.41
C ASP A 8 -5.56 14.29 -0.11
N ALA A 9 -5.11 15.51 -0.43
CA ALA A 9 -3.76 15.95 -0.14
C ALA A 9 -3.52 16.00 1.38
N MET A 10 -2.38 15.48 1.81
CA MET A 10 -1.96 15.42 3.21
C MET A 10 -0.56 15.98 3.37
N ASN A 11 -0.26 16.41 4.59
CA ASN A 11 1.09 16.81 5.00
C ASN A 11 1.28 16.40 6.46
N VAL A 12 1.34 15.09 6.69
CA VAL A 12 1.35 14.51 8.05
C VAL A 12 2.55 13.59 8.21
N GLU A 13 3.32 13.77 9.27
CA GLU A 13 4.41 12.85 9.62
C GLU A 13 3.88 11.45 9.90
N VAL A 14 4.53 10.43 9.36
CA VAL A 14 4.15 9.03 9.56
C VAL A 14 4.34 8.66 11.03
N ASN A 15 3.27 8.25 11.69
CA ASN A 15 3.31 7.65 13.01
C ASN A 15 2.15 6.67 13.19
N GLN A 16 2.28 5.78 14.19
CA GLN A 16 1.30 4.71 14.41
C GLN A 16 -0.14 5.23 14.62
N PRO A 17 -0.42 6.20 15.53
CA PRO A 17 -1.78 6.71 15.71
C PRO A 17 -2.42 7.25 14.42
N ILE A 18 -1.64 7.91 13.57
CA ILE A 18 -2.13 8.45 12.29
C ILE A 18 -2.46 7.33 11.32
N ILE A 19 -1.60 6.31 11.17
CA ILE A 19 -1.87 5.16 10.29
C ILE A 19 -3.13 4.41 10.74
N GLU A 20 -3.27 4.16 12.05
CA GLU A 20 -4.48 3.54 12.61
C GLU A 20 -5.73 4.38 12.37
N SER A 21 -5.63 5.71 12.50
CA SER A 21 -6.75 6.63 12.27
C SER A 21 -7.16 6.71 10.80
N ILE A 22 -6.21 6.62 9.87
CA ILE A 22 -6.50 6.61 8.43
C ILE A 22 -7.27 5.36 8.06
N PHE A 23 -6.79 4.18 8.49
CA PHE A 23 -7.38 2.89 8.11
C PHE A 23 -8.45 2.37 9.06
N TYR A 24 -8.87 3.16 10.06
CA TYR A 24 -10.02 2.83 10.88
C TYR A 24 -11.28 2.70 10.00
N LYS A 25 -12.01 1.59 10.12
CA LYS A 25 -13.11 1.22 9.20
C LYS A 25 -14.20 2.29 9.01
N ASN A 26 -14.44 3.15 10.00
CA ASN A 26 -15.45 4.22 9.90
C ASN A 26 -14.82 5.60 9.65
N SER A 27 -13.50 5.68 9.46
CA SER A 27 -12.80 6.92 9.14
C SER A 27 -13.18 7.37 7.74
N PRO A 28 -13.41 8.65 7.48
CA PRO A 28 -13.59 9.13 6.11
C PRO A 28 -12.35 8.88 5.24
N LEU A 29 -11.17 8.61 5.81
CA LEU A 29 -9.91 8.46 5.06
C LEU A 29 -9.59 7.01 4.63
N HIS A 30 -10.35 6.02 5.09
CA HIS A 30 -9.96 4.59 4.99
C HIS A 30 -10.11 3.98 3.59
N ASP A 31 -10.92 4.58 2.74
CA ASP A 31 -11.26 4.03 1.43
C ASP A 31 -10.28 4.51 0.36
N GLY A 32 -9.25 3.70 0.11
CA GLY A 32 -8.21 3.94 -0.87
C GLY A 32 -6.82 3.68 -0.31
N ALA A 33 -5.79 4.17 -1.01
CA ALA A 33 -4.40 4.07 -0.57
C ALA A 33 -3.93 5.33 0.17
N ALA A 34 -2.99 5.14 1.10
CA ALA A 34 -2.17 6.20 1.64
C ALA A 34 -0.82 6.20 0.90
N ILE A 35 -0.35 7.37 0.49
CA ILE A 35 0.95 7.54 -0.16
C ILE A 35 1.93 8.12 0.85
N ILE A 36 3.08 7.46 0.98
CA ILE A 36 4.14 7.85 1.91
C ILE A 36 5.39 8.19 1.12
N GLU A 37 5.90 9.40 1.30
CA GLU A 37 7.12 9.92 0.69
C GLU A 37 7.92 10.67 1.76
N ASN A 38 9.23 10.44 1.88
CA ASN A 38 10.09 11.15 2.83
C ASN A 38 9.59 11.17 4.29
N ASN A 39 9.12 10.01 4.80
CA ASN A 39 8.49 9.88 6.12
C ASN A 39 7.23 10.73 6.35
N GLN A 40 6.57 11.17 5.27
CA GLN A 40 5.30 11.91 5.33
C GLN A 40 4.23 11.19 4.54
N ILE A 41 3.01 11.16 5.08
CA ILE A 41 1.81 10.80 4.34
C ILE A 41 1.42 12.02 3.51
N THR A 42 1.58 11.91 2.19
CA THR A 42 1.38 13.02 1.25
C THR A 42 -0.01 13.01 0.61
N ALA A 43 -0.70 11.86 0.63
CA ALA A 43 -2.10 11.75 0.23
C ALA A 43 -2.78 10.54 0.86
N THR A 44 -4.10 10.60 1.04
CA THR A 44 -4.97 9.48 1.43
C THR A 44 -6.14 9.33 0.47
N ARG A 45 -6.94 8.26 0.61
CA ARG A 45 -8.04 7.92 -0.33
C ARG A 45 -7.62 7.86 -1.79
N VAL A 46 -6.33 7.59 -2.05
CA VAL A 46 -5.79 7.58 -3.41
C VAL A 46 -6.33 6.37 -4.16
N ILE A 47 -6.84 6.60 -5.36
CA ILE A 47 -7.27 5.55 -6.26
C ILE A 47 -6.06 5.08 -7.06
N LEU A 48 -5.61 3.87 -6.79
CA LEU A 48 -4.48 3.26 -7.49
C LEU A 48 -4.93 2.54 -8.76
N PRO A 49 -4.08 2.51 -9.81
CA PRO A 49 -4.33 1.69 -10.98
C PRO A 49 -4.36 0.21 -10.58
N LEU A 50 -5.34 -0.53 -11.09
CA LEU A 50 -5.38 -1.98 -10.93
C LEU A 50 -4.48 -2.63 -11.98
N SER A 51 -3.76 -3.68 -11.59
CA SER A 51 -3.07 -4.53 -12.56
C SER A 51 -4.09 -5.20 -13.49
N THR A 52 -3.74 -5.27 -14.77
CA THR A 52 -4.52 -5.95 -15.81
C THR A 52 -4.10 -7.41 -15.99
N GLU A 53 -3.13 -7.89 -15.21
CA GLU A 53 -2.64 -9.25 -15.29
C GLU A 53 -3.74 -10.26 -14.97
N ARG A 54 -4.00 -11.15 -15.92
CA ARG A 54 -5.06 -12.16 -15.81
C ARG A 54 -4.68 -13.30 -14.86
N ASN A 55 -3.41 -13.39 -14.48
CA ASN A 55 -2.85 -14.48 -13.70
C ASN A 55 -2.92 -14.24 -12.17
N ILE A 56 -3.43 -13.09 -11.73
CA ILE A 56 -3.60 -12.82 -10.29
C ILE A 56 -4.69 -13.75 -9.74
N PRO A 57 -4.38 -14.62 -8.74
CA PRO A 57 -5.36 -15.53 -8.17
C PRO A 57 -6.63 -14.83 -7.71
N LEU A 58 -7.80 -15.43 -7.99
CA LEU A 58 -9.12 -14.86 -7.67
C LEU A 58 -9.33 -14.55 -6.19
N ARG A 59 -8.60 -15.25 -5.30
CA ARG A 59 -8.61 -15.02 -3.84
C ARG A 59 -8.07 -13.64 -3.43
N PHE A 60 -7.37 -12.93 -4.31
CA PHE A 60 -6.82 -11.62 -4.00
C PHE A 60 -7.81 -10.52 -4.37
N GLY A 61 -8.10 -9.66 -3.39
CA GLY A 61 -9.08 -8.58 -3.51
C GLY A 61 -8.58 -7.38 -4.32
N LEU A 62 -9.38 -6.32 -4.34
CA LEU A 62 -9.04 -5.08 -5.06
C LEU A 62 -7.77 -4.41 -4.52
N ARG A 63 -7.52 -4.46 -3.21
CA ARG A 63 -6.29 -3.90 -2.60
C ARG A 63 -5.01 -4.55 -3.14
N HIS A 64 -5.01 -5.87 -3.26
CA HIS A 64 -3.88 -6.60 -3.83
C HIS A 64 -3.67 -6.24 -5.30
N ARG A 65 -4.74 -6.18 -6.10
CA ARG A 65 -4.64 -5.79 -7.52
C ARG A 65 -4.18 -4.35 -7.71
N ALA A 66 -4.60 -3.45 -6.84
CA ALA A 66 -4.14 -2.07 -6.78
C ALA A 66 -2.66 -1.97 -6.42
N ALA A 67 -2.22 -2.72 -5.41
CA ALA A 67 -0.82 -2.79 -5.00
C ALA A 67 0.09 -3.36 -6.10
N ILE A 68 -0.34 -4.43 -6.77
CA ILE A 68 0.37 -4.96 -7.94
C ILE A 68 0.41 -3.89 -9.04
N GLY A 69 -0.74 -3.29 -9.38
CA GLY A 69 -0.82 -2.32 -10.49
C GLY A 69 0.00 -1.04 -10.28
N ILE A 70 0.14 -0.56 -9.05
CA ILE A 70 1.00 0.60 -8.76
C ILE A 70 2.49 0.23 -8.83
N THR A 71 2.88 -0.92 -8.27
CA THR A 71 4.29 -1.36 -8.24
C THR A 71 4.79 -1.89 -9.58
N GLU A 72 3.91 -2.26 -10.51
CA GLU A 72 4.28 -2.55 -11.92
C GLU A 72 4.67 -1.29 -12.69
N ARG A 73 4.12 -0.13 -12.31
CA ARG A 73 4.22 1.13 -13.07
C ARG A 73 5.19 2.13 -12.47
N THR A 74 5.68 1.85 -11.27
CA THR A 74 6.56 2.72 -10.49
C THR A 74 7.56 1.88 -9.71
N ASP A 75 8.56 2.54 -9.17
CA ASP A 75 9.50 2.01 -8.18
C ASP A 75 8.92 1.98 -6.75
N ALA A 76 7.65 2.35 -6.57
CA ALA A 76 7.00 2.27 -5.27
C ALA A 76 6.87 0.80 -4.82
N VAL A 77 7.00 0.60 -3.52
CA VAL A 77 6.65 -0.65 -2.85
C VAL A 77 5.28 -0.52 -2.19
N ALA A 78 4.57 -1.64 -2.01
CA ALA A 78 3.24 -1.63 -1.43
C ALA A 78 3.10 -2.64 -0.29
N LEU A 79 2.48 -2.19 0.80
CA LEU A 79 2.03 -3.02 1.91
C LEU A 79 0.51 -3.11 1.90
N VAL A 80 -0.02 -4.33 1.95
CA VAL A 80 -1.46 -4.58 1.92
C VAL A 80 -1.86 -5.41 3.13
N LEU A 81 -2.85 -4.93 3.88
CA LEU A 81 -3.54 -5.73 4.89
C LEU A 81 -4.80 -6.34 4.28
N SER A 82 -4.88 -7.68 4.27
CA SER A 82 -6.06 -8.40 3.83
C SER A 82 -7.22 -8.20 4.80
N GLU A 83 -8.34 -7.71 4.29
CA GLU A 83 -9.58 -7.57 5.08
C GLU A 83 -10.17 -8.92 5.50
N GLU A 84 -9.95 -9.95 4.69
CA GLU A 84 -10.53 -11.28 4.90
C GLU A 84 -9.70 -12.11 5.88
N THR A 85 -8.37 -11.99 5.81
CA THR A 85 -7.46 -12.88 6.55
C THR A 85 -6.61 -12.17 7.59
N GLY A 86 -6.56 -10.84 7.59
CA GLY A 86 -5.66 -10.06 8.44
C GLY A 86 -4.17 -10.22 8.09
N LEU A 87 -3.84 -10.95 7.02
CA LEU A 87 -2.46 -11.15 6.59
C LEU A 87 -1.92 -9.91 5.90
N ILE A 88 -0.67 -9.59 6.21
CA ILE A 88 0.10 -8.57 5.50
C ILE A 88 0.65 -9.20 4.21
N SER A 89 0.64 -8.44 3.13
CA SER A 89 1.30 -8.79 1.87
C SER A 89 2.25 -7.67 1.52
N TYR A 90 3.48 -8.03 1.15
CA TYR A 90 4.48 -7.11 0.64
C TYR A 90 4.61 -7.32 -0.86
N ILE A 91 4.44 -6.24 -1.62
CA ILE A 91 4.44 -6.27 -3.07
C ILE A 91 5.48 -5.28 -3.57
N ASN A 92 6.36 -5.76 -4.44
CA ASN A 92 7.43 -4.97 -5.06
C ASN A 92 7.55 -5.42 -6.52
N ASN A 93 7.64 -4.47 -7.45
CA ASN A 93 7.79 -4.71 -8.88
C ASN A 93 6.73 -5.71 -9.42
N GLY A 94 5.46 -5.53 -9.03
CA GLY A 94 4.35 -6.37 -9.47
C GLY A 94 4.25 -7.75 -8.82
N GLU A 95 5.18 -8.13 -7.95
CA GLU A 95 5.29 -9.49 -7.42
C GLU A 95 5.10 -9.54 -5.89
N PHE A 96 4.56 -10.65 -5.40
CA PHE A 96 4.49 -10.91 -3.96
C PHE A 96 5.87 -11.28 -3.42
N VAL A 97 6.37 -10.49 -2.48
CA VAL A 97 7.64 -10.74 -1.83
C VAL A 97 7.42 -11.56 -0.57
N SER A 98 8.06 -12.72 -0.51
CA SER A 98 8.00 -13.59 0.66
C SER A 98 8.92 -13.09 1.77
N TYR A 99 8.45 -13.21 3.01
CA TYR A 99 9.19 -12.86 4.23
C TYR A 99 8.90 -13.88 5.34
N LYS A 100 9.83 -14.07 6.26
CA LYS A 100 9.75 -15.09 7.32
C LYS A 100 8.94 -14.63 8.53
N ASP A 101 9.16 -13.38 8.93
CA ASP A 101 8.54 -12.74 10.09
C ASP A 101 8.52 -11.21 9.89
N LEU A 102 7.99 -10.47 10.87
CA LEU A 102 7.88 -9.02 10.80
C LEU A 102 9.25 -8.31 10.80
N ASN A 103 10.30 -8.91 11.38
CA ASN A 103 11.64 -8.33 11.37
C ASN A 103 12.25 -8.45 9.97
N ASP A 104 12.11 -9.61 9.33
CA ASP A 104 12.52 -9.82 7.94
C ASP A 104 11.77 -8.88 6.99
N LEU A 105 10.45 -8.73 7.18
CA LEU A 105 9.66 -7.75 6.43
C LEU A 105 10.17 -6.32 6.59
N ALA A 106 10.39 -5.87 7.83
CA ALA A 106 10.90 -4.52 8.11
C ALA A 106 12.28 -4.28 7.47
N ASN A 107 13.17 -5.28 7.51
CA ASN A 107 14.47 -5.21 6.87
C ASN A 107 14.37 -5.12 5.34
N LYS A 108 13.48 -5.90 4.73
CA LYS A 108 13.23 -5.85 3.28
C LYS A 108 12.72 -4.49 2.83
N ILE A 109 11.71 -3.95 3.51
CA ILE A 109 11.18 -2.61 3.23
C ILE A 109 12.30 -1.56 3.35
N LYS A 110 13.14 -1.66 4.40
CA LYS A 110 14.24 -0.71 4.58
C LYS A 110 15.27 -0.78 3.44
N ILE A 111 15.57 -1.97 2.92
CA ILE A 111 16.49 -2.14 1.79
C ILE A 111 15.87 -1.58 0.51
N ASP A 112 14.59 -1.85 0.25
CA ASP A 112 13.92 -1.44 -0.98
C ASP A 112 13.57 0.06 -1.02
N LEU A 113 13.61 0.75 0.14
CA LEU A 113 13.41 2.21 0.25
C LEU A 113 14.72 3.02 0.25
N LEU A 114 15.89 2.37 0.18
CA LEU A 114 17.22 3.01 0.12
C LEU A 114 17.66 3.24 -1.33
#